data_AF-A0A7V7MWX7-F1
#
_entry.id   AF-A0A7V7MWX7-F1
#
_cell.length_a   1.000
_cell.length_b   1.000
_cell.length_c   1.000
_cell.angle_alpha   90.00
_cell.angle_beta   90.00
_cell.angle_gamma   90.00
#
_symmetry.space_group_name_H-M   'P 1'
#
loop_
_entity.id
_entity.type
_entity.pdbx_description
1 polymer ?
#
loop_
_entity_poly.entity_id
_entity_poly.type
_entity_poly.pdbx_seq_one_letter_code
_entity_poly.pdbx_strand_id
1 'polypeptide(L)'
;MQAQRGRAERIRHLRKYAEGDLRWHRFYFRGPDNQHNLKAQNLMVFCQTAQGIDEATWMYHLRRGDYSRWFRHAIKDDYLADETERAERRTDLEPWQTRRMITELVNARYTLPE
;
A
#
# COMPACT_ATOMS: atom_id res chain seq x y z
N MET A 1 -33.24 3.57 8.88
CA MET A 1 -32.20 2.91 9.69
C MET A 1 -31.18 2.12 8.84
N GLN A 2 -30.68 2.65 7.71
CA GLN A 2 -29.73 1.94 6.81
C GLN A 2 -28.29 2.47 6.86
N ALA A 3 -28.05 3.70 7.32
CA ALA A 3 -26.74 4.34 7.30
C ALA A 3 -25.69 3.73 8.26
N GLN A 4 -26.12 3.11 9.36
CA GLN A 4 -25.20 2.57 10.38
C GLN A 4 -24.49 1.27 9.97
N ARG A 5 -25.13 0.42 9.12
CA ARG A 5 -24.54 -0.86 8.69
C ARG A 5 -23.36 -0.64 7.74
N GLY A 6 -23.50 0.27 6.78
CA GLY A 6 -22.43 0.60 5.83
C GLY A 6 -21.20 1.25 6.50
N ARG A 7 -21.39 2.02 7.58
CA ARG A 7 -20.27 2.60 8.35
C ARG A 7 -19.52 1.53 9.14
N ALA A 8 -20.23 0.64 9.83
CA ALA A 8 -19.63 -0.44 10.60
C ALA A 8 -18.88 -1.45 9.72
N GLU A 9 -19.43 -1.80 8.56
CA GLU A 9 -18.75 -2.64 7.56
C GLU A 9 -17.50 -1.96 7.02
N ARG A 10 -17.56 -0.66 6.72
CA ARG A 10 -16.40 0.13 6.27
C ARG A 10 -15.30 0.18 7.34
N ILE A 11 -15.64 0.39 8.60
CA ILE A 11 -14.70 0.37 9.74
C ILE A 11 -14.08 -1.03 9.92
N ARG A 12 -14.89 -2.09 9.80
CA ARG A 12 -14.38 -3.47 9.85
C ARG A 12 -13.45 -3.78 8.68
N HIS A 13 -13.78 -3.29 7.49
CA HIS A 13 -12.99 -3.43 6.28
C HIS A 13 -11.64 -2.71 6.41
N LEU A 14 -11.65 -1.48 6.94
CA LEU A 14 -10.48 -0.67 7.27
C LEU A 14 -9.53 -1.43 8.21
N ARG A 15 -10.01 -1.87 9.38
CA ARG A 15 -9.18 -2.57 10.37
C ARG A 15 -8.62 -3.89 9.87
N LYS A 16 -9.39 -4.65 9.08
CA LYS A 16 -8.96 -5.95 8.55
C LYS A 16 -7.71 -5.83 7.69
N TYR A 17 -7.60 -4.81 6.85
CA TYR A 17 -6.47 -4.64 5.92
C TYR A 17 -5.36 -3.72 6.44
N ALA A 18 -5.72 -2.75 7.28
CA ALA A 18 -4.76 -1.89 7.95
C ALA A 18 -3.87 -2.68 8.91
N GLU A 19 -4.49 -3.51 9.77
CA GLU A 19 -3.81 -4.13 10.92
C GLU A 19 -3.84 -5.67 10.88
N GLY A 20 -4.81 -6.28 10.22
CA GLY A 20 -4.97 -7.75 10.16
C GLY A 20 -4.02 -8.45 9.18
N ASP A 21 -3.72 -9.74 9.42
CA ASP A 21 -2.85 -10.53 8.52
C ASP A 21 -3.58 -10.87 7.21
N LEU A 22 -3.03 -10.39 6.08
CA LEU A 22 -3.48 -10.67 4.71
C LEU A 22 -3.24 -12.13 4.25
N ARG A 23 -2.59 -12.96 5.07
CA ARG A 23 -2.33 -14.39 4.88
C ARG A 23 -1.57 -14.71 3.60
N TRP A 24 -2.26 -15.00 2.50
CA TRP A 24 -1.66 -15.33 1.20
C TRP A 24 -1.50 -14.10 0.32
N HIS A 25 -2.12 -12.99 0.71
CA HIS A 25 -2.12 -11.73 -0.04
C HIS A 25 -1.14 -10.70 0.53
N ARG A 26 -0.10 -11.15 1.25
CA ARG A 26 0.94 -10.28 1.81
C ARG A 26 1.75 -9.66 0.67
N PHE A 27 2.23 -8.45 0.88
CA PHE A 27 3.23 -7.88 -0.01
C PHE A 27 4.62 -8.35 0.41
N TYR A 28 5.50 -8.54 -0.57
CA TYR A 28 6.90 -8.84 -0.33
C TYR A 28 7.73 -7.82 -1.06
N PHE A 29 8.50 -7.03 -0.32
CA PHE A 29 9.53 -6.21 -0.90
C PHE A 29 10.72 -7.09 -1.28
N ARG A 30 11.01 -7.13 -2.58
CA ARG A 30 12.11 -7.83 -3.21
C ARG A 30 12.81 -6.87 -4.15
N GLY A 31 14.06 -6.59 -3.87
CA GLY A 31 14.90 -5.76 -4.70
C GLY A 31 15.32 -6.45 -6.00
N PRO A 32 15.98 -5.69 -6.89
CA PRO A 32 16.65 -6.29 -8.03
C PRO A 32 17.63 -7.38 -7.56
N ASP A 33 17.77 -8.43 -8.33
CA ASP A 33 18.59 -9.61 -8.00
C ASP A 33 18.16 -10.37 -6.74
N ASN A 34 16.88 -10.25 -6.36
CA ASN A 34 16.30 -10.93 -5.20
C ASN A 34 16.95 -10.50 -3.87
N GLN A 35 17.57 -9.32 -3.85
CA GLN A 35 18.06 -8.70 -2.62
C GLN A 35 16.85 -8.31 -1.77
N HIS A 36 16.85 -8.70 -0.49
CA HIS A 36 15.72 -8.51 0.44
C HIS A 36 14.50 -9.41 0.20
N ASN A 37 13.88 -9.84 1.30
CA ASN A 37 12.62 -10.57 1.32
C ASN A 37 11.79 -10.09 2.52
N LEU A 38 11.47 -8.80 2.52
CA LEU A 38 10.76 -8.17 3.62
C LEU A 38 9.25 -8.31 3.42
N LYS A 39 8.59 -8.93 4.40
CA LYS A 39 7.16 -9.26 4.34
C LYS A 39 6.32 -8.15 4.95
N ALA A 40 5.43 -7.56 4.16
CA ALA A 40 4.37 -6.68 4.63
C ALA A 40 3.03 -7.43 4.69
N GLN A 41 2.63 -7.81 5.91
CA GLN A 41 1.43 -8.61 6.14
C GLN A 41 0.13 -7.78 6.16
N ASN A 42 0.23 -6.47 6.20
CA ASN A 42 -0.88 -5.51 6.21
C ASN A 42 -0.36 -4.13 5.74
N LEU A 43 -1.25 -3.15 5.59
CA LEU A 43 -0.89 -1.81 5.12
C LEU A 43 0.01 -1.05 6.10
N MET A 44 -0.16 -1.25 7.41
CA MET A 44 0.69 -0.58 8.42
C MET A 44 2.15 -1.03 8.32
N VAL A 45 2.38 -2.35 8.22
CA VAL A 45 3.72 -2.93 8.03
C VAL A 45 4.28 -2.54 6.66
N PHE A 46 3.43 -2.42 5.63
CA PHE A 46 3.85 -1.87 4.34
C PHE A 46 4.42 -0.46 4.49
N CYS A 47 3.68 0.46 5.12
CA CYS A 47 4.14 1.84 5.33
C CYS A 47 5.41 1.91 6.18
N GLN A 48 5.48 1.13 7.27
CA GLN A 48 6.67 1.07 8.12
C GLN A 48 7.90 0.55 7.36
N THR A 49 7.72 -0.53 6.57
CA THR A 49 8.81 -1.11 5.78
C THR A 49 9.27 -0.17 4.67
N ALA A 50 8.32 0.52 4.01
CA ALA A 50 8.63 1.48 2.95
C ALA A 50 9.55 2.61 3.43
N GLN A 51 9.44 3.05 4.68
CA GLN A 51 10.33 4.10 5.23
C GLN A 51 11.80 3.65 5.30
N GLY A 52 12.06 2.38 5.62
CA GLY A 52 13.41 1.85 5.85
C GLY A 52 14.04 1.13 4.66
N ILE A 53 13.33 0.99 3.54
CA ILE A 53 13.85 0.26 2.38
C ILE A 53 14.71 1.13 1.47
N ASP A 54 15.67 0.53 0.80
CA ASP A 54 16.52 1.23 -0.17
C ASP A 54 15.71 1.70 -1.39
N GLU A 55 16.22 2.71 -2.10
CA GLU A 55 15.54 3.29 -3.25
C GLU A 55 15.45 2.32 -4.44
N ALA A 56 16.46 1.46 -4.65
CA ALA A 56 16.46 0.53 -5.77
C ALA A 56 15.34 -0.52 -5.62
N THR A 57 15.14 -1.07 -4.43
CA THR A 57 14.03 -1.98 -4.15
C THR A 57 12.68 -1.29 -4.25
N TRP A 58 12.55 -0.04 -3.78
CA TRP A 58 11.33 0.74 -3.95
C TRP A 58 10.99 0.95 -5.43
N MET A 59 11.96 1.44 -6.20
CA MET A 59 11.79 1.70 -7.63
C MET A 59 11.52 0.43 -8.44
N TYR A 60 12.10 -0.70 -8.04
CA TYR A 60 11.88 -1.98 -8.70
C TYR A 60 10.39 -2.33 -8.76
N HIS A 61 9.70 -2.23 -7.61
CA HIS A 61 8.26 -2.47 -7.54
C HIS A 61 7.44 -1.35 -8.17
N LEU A 62 7.84 -0.08 -7.97
CA LEU A 62 7.16 1.08 -8.54
C LEU A 62 7.06 0.96 -10.08
N ARG A 63 8.18 0.67 -10.75
CA ARG A 63 8.24 0.54 -12.21
C ARG A 63 7.45 -0.63 -12.77
N ARG A 64 7.19 -1.65 -11.94
CA ARG A 64 6.43 -2.86 -12.31
C ARG A 64 4.92 -2.70 -12.08
N GLY A 65 4.49 -1.62 -11.45
CA GLY A 65 3.10 -1.42 -11.03
C GLY A 65 2.69 -2.39 -9.91
N ASP A 66 3.66 -2.87 -9.12
CA ASP A 66 3.38 -3.90 -8.11
C ASP A 66 2.53 -3.34 -6.96
N TYR A 67 2.67 -2.05 -6.62
CA TYR A 67 1.92 -1.44 -5.52
C TYR A 67 0.45 -1.28 -5.87
N SER A 68 0.14 -0.64 -7.00
CA SER A 68 -1.25 -0.47 -7.46
C SER A 68 -1.95 -1.82 -7.67
N ARG A 69 -1.25 -2.80 -8.27
CA ARG A 69 -1.74 -4.17 -8.43
C ARG A 69 -2.06 -4.83 -7.11
N TRP A 70 -1.18 -4.69 -6.12
CA TRP A 70 -1.42 -5.24 -4.78
C TRP A 70 -2.61 -4.56 -4.11
N PHE A 71 -2.72 -3.24 -4.16
CA PHE A 71 -3.86 -2.51 -3.61
C PHE A 71 -5.19 -2.93 -4.26
N ARG A 72 -5.21 -3.13 -5.59
CA ARG A 72 -6.41 -3.58 -6.30
C ARG A 72 -6.82 -5.00 -5.92
N HIS A 73 -5.87 -5.94 -5.88
CA HIS A 73 -6.22 -7.36 -5.80
C HIS A 73 -6.18 -7.94 -4.39
N ALA A 74 -5.30 -7.46 -3.50
CA ALA A 74 -5.18 -7.93 -2.12
C ALA A 74 -6.02 -7.08 -1.16
N ILE A 75 -5.92 -5.76 -1.27
CA ILE A 75 -6.61 -4.82 -0.38
C ILE A 75 -8.06 -4.58 -0.84
N LYS A 76 -8.35 -4.80 -2.13
CA LYS A 76 -9.66 -4.55 -2.75
C LYS A 76 -10.08 -3.09 -2.63
N ASP A 77 -9.13 -2.19 -2.89
CA ASP A 77 -9.38 -0.75 -2.88
C ASP A 77 -8.98 -0.12 -4.21
N ASP A 78 -9.97 0.06 -5.08
CA ASP A 78 -9.75 0.61 -6.42
C ASP A 78 -9.29 2.06 -6.40
N TYR A 79 -9.77 2.87 -5.44
CA TYR A 79 -9.35 4.26 -5.32
C TYR A 79 -7.87 4.36 -4.94
N LEU A 80 -7.45 3.60 -3.92
CA LEU A 80 -6.05 3.53 -3.51
C LEU A 80 -5.17 3.03 -4.68
N ALA A 81 -5.64 2.03 -5.42
CA ALA A 81 -4.93 1.50 -6.57
C ALA A 81 -4.77 2.53 -7.69
N ASP A 82 -5.84 3.23 -8.07
CA ASP A 82 -5.84 4.20 -9.16
C ASP A 82 -4.92 5.40 -8.86
N GLU A 83 -4.99 5.95 -7.65
CA GLU A 83 -4.12 7.05 -7.24
C GLU A 83 -2.65 6.62 -7.13
N THR A 84 -2.39 5.38 -6.68
CA THR A 84 -1.04 4.81 -6.66
C THR A 84 -0.50 4.60 -8.07
N GLU A 85 -1.31 4.11 -9.00
CA GLU A 85 -0.93 3.90 -10.39
C GLU A 85 -0.52 5.23 -11.07
N ARG A 86 -1.21 6.34 -10.72
CA ARG A 86 -0.80 7.67 -11.19
C ARG A 86 0.59 8.03 -10.68
N ALA A 87 0.90 7.75 -9.41
CA ALA A 87 2.23 7.98 -8.85
C ALA A 87 3.30 7.08 -9.50
N GLU A 88 2.98 5.82 -9.80
CA GLU A 88 3.88 4.88 -10.48
C GLU A 88 4.25 5.32 -11.91
N ARG A 89 3.36 6.07 -12.58
CA ARG A 89 3.59 6.60 -13.94
C ARG A 89 4.37 7.92 -13.96
N ARG A 90 4.65 8.52 -12.80
CA ARG A 90 5.38 9.80 -12.69
C ARG A 90 6.88 9.55 -12.80
N THR A 91 7.46 9.89 -13.95
CA THR A 91 8.90 9.80 -14.19
C THR A 91 9.67 11.05 -13.77
N ASP A 92 8.95 12.10 -13.37
CA ASP A 92 9.49 13.39 -12.94
C ASP A 92 9.65 13.50 -11.41
N LEU A 93 9.42 12.41 -10.69
CA LEU A 93 9.53 12.34 -9.24
C LEU A 93 10.70 11.46 -8.80
N GLU A 94 11.40 11.92 -7.77
CA GLU A 94 12.41 11.15 -7.09
C GLU A 94 11.80 9.96 -6.31
N PRO A 95 12.56 8.89 -6.05
CA PRO A 95 12.04 7.70 -5.37
C PRO A 95 11.41 8.00 -4.01
N TRP A 96 12.05 8.87 -3.22
CA TRP A 96 11.53 9.27 -1.91
C TRP A 96 10.20 10.04 -2.01
N GLN A 97 9.96 10.79 -3.09
CA GLN A 97 8.73 11.54 -3.30
C GLN A 97 7.57 10.58 -3.59
N THR A 98 7.76 9.62 -4.50
CA THR A 98 6.74 8.61 -4.80
C THR A 98 6.42 7.75 -3.57
N ARG A 99 7.44 7.39 -2.78
CA ARG A 99 7.29 6.71 -1.49
C ARG A 99 6.46 7.49 -0.51
N ARG A 100 6.77 8.78 -0.34
CA ARG A 100 6.02 9.66 0.56
C ARG A 100 4.57 9.77 0.12
N MET A 101 4.31 10.04 -1.16
CA MET A 101 2.95 10.16 -1.70
C MET A 101 2.11 8.89 -1.46
N ILE A 102 2.66 7.71 -1.76
CA ILE A 102 1.93 6.45 -1.63
C ILE A 102 1.67 6.13 -0.15
N THR A 103 2.64 6.32 0.73
CA THR A 103 2.46 6.05 2.17
C THR A 103 1.54 7.05 2.86
N GLU A 104 1.58 8.33 2.49
CA GLU A 104 0.62 9.35 2.96
C GLU A 104 -0.80 9.04 2.49
N LEU A 105 -0.98 8.60 1.23
CA LEU A 105 -2.28 8.18 0.70
C LEU A 105 -2.86 7.00 1.47
N VAL A 106 -2.04 5.98 1.77
CA VAL A 106 -2.44 4.85 2.61
C VAL A 106 -2.83 5.34 4.00
N ASN A 107 -2.01 6.20 4.61
CA ASN A 107 -2.26 6.67 5.96
C ASN A 107 -3.54 7.52 6.08
N ALA A 108 -3.77 8.40 5.12
CA ALA A 108 -4.98 9.23 5.06
C ALA A 108 -6.25 8.37 4.92
N ARG A 109 -6.14 7.23 4.24
CA ARG A 109 -7.26 6.35 3.97
C ARG A 109 -7.53 5.32 5.06
N TYR A 110 -6.49 4.86 5.77
CA TYR A 110 -6.58 3.70 6.69
C TYR A 110 -6.20 3.98 8.14
N THR A 111 -5.58 5.12 8.45
CA THR A 111 -4.99 5.36 9.79
C THR A 111 -5.49 6.64 10.45
N LEU A 112 -5.98 7.62 9.71
CA LEU A 112 -6.62 8.80 10.30
C LEU A 112 -8.03 8.44 10.80
N PRO A 113 -8.34 8.59 12.10
CA PRO A 113 -9.72 8.56 12.56
C PRO A 113 -10.47 9.76 11.96
N GLU A 114 -11.73 9.55 11.55
CA GLU A 114 -12.68 10.66 11.31
C GLU A 114 -12.77 11.57 12.54
#